data_AF-V5H832-F1
#
_entry.id   AF-V5H832-F1
#
_cell.length_a   1.000
_cell.length_b   1.000
_cell.length_c   1.000
_cell.angle_alpha   90.00
_cell.angle_beta   90.00
_cell.angle_gamma   90.00
#
_symmetry.space_group_name_H-M   'P 1'
#
loop_
_entity.id
_entity.type
_entity.pdbx_description
1 polymer ?
#
loop_
_entity_poly.entity_id
_entity_poly.type
_entity_poly.pdbx_seq_one_letter_code
_entity_poly.pdbx_strand_id
1 'polypeptide(L)'
;MGAAIVLLLTGRNCFASSSGYPVEGESYTGHACRYYKFSVGRDVPGTFSGVKTLCHELGHSLGLLHDGESTLEEEQGHPGAKGVDPYKANPYIMCGLRDCGAEHDRFSDCAASQIKWFLETYGGHCQIYTESLPPVTTPFTEKVSRSVDFCHPVLQAHAPRD
;
A
#
# COMPACT_ATOMS: atom_id res chain seq x y z
N MET A 1 -5.07 -4.11 -24.61
CA MET A 1 -4.75 -4.60 -23.25
C MET A 1 -4.68 -3.38 -22.34
N GLY A 2 -5.33 -3.41 -21.18
CA GLY A 2 -5.36 -2.30 -20.22
C GLY A 2 -4.45 -2.58 -19.03
N ALA A 3 -4.22 -1.56 -18.18
CA ALA A 3 -3.44 -1.74 -16.95
C ALA A 3 -4.06 -2.81 -16.05
N ALA A 4 -3.22 -3.63 -15.39
CA ALA A 4 -3.67 -4.61 -14.40
C ALA A 4 -4.23 -3.95 -13.14
N ILE A 5 -3.67 -2.79 -12.77
CA ILE A 5 -4.02 -1.95 -11.63
C ILE A 5 -3.79 -0.48 -12.02
N VAL A 6 -4.64 0.43 -11.55
CA VAL A 6 -4.46 1.88 -11.64
C VAL A 6 -4.14 2.45 -10.27
N LEU A 7 -2.98 3.08 -10.12
CA LEU A 7 -2.58 3.74 -8.87
C LEU A 7 -2.79 5.25 -9.01
N LEU A 8 -3.55 5.83 -8.08
CA LEU A 8 -3.76 7.27 -7.97
C LEU A 8 -3.00 7.81 -6.77
N LEU A 9 -2.09 8.76 -7.00
CA LEU A 9 -1.39 9.49 -5.95
C LEU A 9 -2.01 10.88 -5.77
N THR A 10 -2.25 11.31 -4.54
CA THR A 10 -2.89 12.60 -4.26
C THR A 10 -2.30 13.29 -3.04
N GLY A 11 -2.20 14.62 -3.08
CA GLY A 11 -1.89 15.44 -1.90
C GLY A 11 -3.10 15.82 -1.04
N ARG A 12 -4.31 15.39 -1.43
CA ARG A 12 -5.55 15.64 -0.68
C ARG A 12 -5.70 14.63 0.47
N ASN A 13 -6.40 15.03 1.52
CA ASN A 13 -6.80 14.11 2.59
C ASN A 13 -7.75 13.05 2.01
N CYS A 14 -7.49 11.78 2.31
CA CYS A 14 -8.33 10.66 1.93
C CYS A 14 -9.26 10.28 3.09
N PHE A 15 -10.45 9.80 2.76
CA PHE A 15 -11.43 9.32 3.71
C PHE A 15 -11.99 8.00 3.20
N ALA A 16 -12.07 7.00 4.08
CA ALA A 16 -12.57 5.68 3.71
C ALA A 16 -14.00 5.78 3.19
N SER A 17 -14.27 5.20 2.03
CA SER A 17 -15.59 5.23 1.38
C SER A 17 -16.70 4.64 2.25
N SER A 18 -16.36 3.69 3.12
CA SER A 18 -17.29 2.97 4.00
C SER A 18 -17.73 3.74 5.24
N SER A 19 -16.84 4.55 5.83
CA SER A 19 -17.04 5.13 7.16
C SER A 19 -16.83 6.64 7.23
N GLY A 20 -16.20 7.23 6.21
CA GLY A 20 -15.79 8.63 6.21
C GLY A 20 -14.65 8.94 7.19
N TYR A 21 -14.03 7.94 7.83
CA TYR A 21 -12.85 8.17 8.68
C TYR A 21 -11.63 8.52 7.83
N PRO A 22 -10.73 9.39 8.34
CA PRO A 22 -9.50 9.74 7.64
C PRO A 22 -8.60 8.50 7.50
N VAL A 23 -8.07 8.31 6.29
CA VAL A 23 -7.14 7.24 5.91
C VAL A 23 -6.01 7.82 5.06
N GLU A 24 -4.90 7.09 4.95
CA GLU A 24 -3.84 7.45 4.00
C GLU A 24 -4.13 6.91 2.60
N GLY A 25 -4.83 5.79 2.47
CA GLY A 25 -5.22 5.24 1.17
C GLY A 25 -6.46 4.36 1.24
N GLU A 26 -6.91 3.93 0.06
CA GLU A 26 -7.99 2.95 -0.07
C GLU A 26 -7.84 2.13 -1.35
N SER A 27 -8.17 0.85 -1.24
CA SER A 27 -8.03 -0.13 -2.30
C SER A 27 -9.09 -1.22 -2.16
N TYR A 28 -9.47 -1.82 -3.30
CA TYR A 28 -10.32 -2.99 -3.28
C TYR A 28 -9.48 -4.26 -3.16
N THR A 29 -9.64 -4.99 -2.05
CA THR A 29 -8.83 -6.18 -1.77
C THR A 29 -8.99 -7.25 -2.84
N GLY A 30 -7.89 -7.73 -3.43
CA GLY A 30 -7.87 -8.80 -4.43
C GLY A 30 -8.47 -8.42 -5.80
N HIS A 31 -8.55 -7.11 -6.11
CA HIS A 31 -9.15 -6.63 -7.35
C HIS A 31 -8.17 -6.30 -8.48
N ALA A 32 -6.87 -6.57 -8.30
CA ALA A 32 -5.96 -6.63 -9.43
C ALA A 32 -6.55 -7.56 -10.52
N CYS A 33 -6.45 -7.16 -11.78
CA CYS A 33 -7.07 -7.85 -12.92
C CYS A 33 -8.62 -7.87 -12.97
N ARG A 34 -9.34 -7.14 -12.11
CA ARG A 34 -10.81 -7.10 -12.11
C ARG A 34 -11.37 -5.74 -12.56
N TYR A 35 -12.68 -5.53 -12.37
CA TYR A 35 -13.36 -4.28 -12.74
C TYR A 35 -12.90 -3.11 -11.86
N TYR A 36 -12.92 -3.29 -10.54
CA TYR A 36 -12.49 -2.29 -9.55
C TYR A 36 -10.99 -2.32 -9.24
N LYS A 37 -10.16 -2.32 -10.28
CA LYS A 37 -8.70 -2.46 -10.21
C LYS A 37 -7.98 -1.12 -9.94
N PHE A 38 -8.40 -0.38 -8.93
CA PHE A 38 -7.77 0.89 -8.57
C PHE A 38 -7.43 0.97 -7.10
N SER A 39 -6.38 1.74 -6.81
CA SER A 39 -5.95 2.09 -5.46
C SER A 39 -5.61 3.57 -5.41
N VAL A 40 -5.98 4.24 -4.32
CA VAL A 40 -5.63 5.63 -4.08
C VAL A 40 -4.73 5.72 -2.85
N GLY A 41 -3.64 6.48 -2.95
CA GLY A 41 -2.74 6.74 -1.83
C GLY A 41 -2.46 8.23 -1.69
N ARG A 42 -2.46 8.69 -0.45
CA ARG A 42 -2.06 10.03 -0.08
C ARG A 42 -0.55 10.13 -0.01
N ASP A 43 -0.02 11.17 -0.63
CA ASP A 43 1.35 11.62 -0.47
C ASP A 43 1.34 12.96 0.25
N VAL A 44 1.97 13.02 1.42
CA VAL A 44 2.18 14.28 2.10
C VAL A 44 3.32 15.00 1.36
N PRO A 45 3.07 16.16 0.75
CA PRO A 45 4.07 16.83 -0.09
C PRO A 45 5.41 16.98 0.63
N GLY A 46 6.51 16.67 -0.06
CA GLY A 46 7.87 16.78 0.48
C GLY A 46 8.31 15.64 1.41
N THR A 47 7.46 14.64 1.67
CA THR A 47 7.77 13.55 2.62
C THR A 47 8.03 12.20 1.94
N PHE A 48 7.67 12.07 0.66
CA PHE A 48 7.63 10.80 -0.05
C PHE A 48 6.78 9.71 0.67
N SER A 49 5.88 10.09 1.58
CA SER A 49 5.03 9.15 2.31
C SER A 49 4.18 8.31 1.35
N GLY A 50 3.82 8.88 0.21
CA GLY A 50 3.05 8.23 -0.84
C GLY A 50 3.66 6.95 -1.37
N VAL A 51 4.99 6.77 -1.27
CA VAL A 51 5.64 5.50 -1.65
C VAL A 51 5.15 4.36 -0.76
N LYS A 52 5.19 4.55 0.56
CA LYS A 52 4.74 3.54 1.54
C LYS A 52 3.24 3.33 1.45
N THR A 53 2.47 4.42 1.37
CA THR A 53 1.02 4.36 1.21
C THR A 53 0.63 3.56 -0.03
N LEU A 54 1.22 3.86 -1.20
CA LEU A 54 0.90 3.10 -2.42
C LEU A 54 1.34 1.64 -2.35
N CYS A 55 2.46 1.32 -1.70
CA CYS A 55 2.86 -0.08 -1.48
C CYS A 55 1.83 -0.84 -0.64
N HIS A 56 1.28 -0.21 0.40
CA HIS A 56 0.22 -0.79 1.23
C HIS A 56 -1.04 -1.06 0.40
N GLU A 57 -1.54 -0.06 -0.32
CA GLU A 57 -2.77 -0.19 -1.11
C GLU A 57 -2.64 -1.14 -2.31
N LEU A 58 -1.43 -1.21 -2.89
CA LEU A 58 -1.07 -2.21 -3.89
C LEU A 58 -1.12 -3.62 -3.29
N GLY A 59 -0.67 -3.77 -2.05
CA GLY A 59 -0.81 -5.01 -1.28
C GLY A 59 -2.27 -5.45 -1.20
N HIS A 60 -3.18 -4.56 -0.79
CA HIS A 60 -4.61 -4.85 -0.82
C HIS A 60 -5.09 -5.22 -2.23
N SER A 61 -4.70 -4.50 -3.28
CA SER A 61 -5.06 -4.88 -4.67
C SER A 61 -4.67 -6.32 -5.02
N LEU A 62 -3.57 -6.83 -4.46
CA LEU A 62 -3.07 -8.20 -4.59
C LEU A 62 -3.64 -9.19 -3.56
N GLY A 63 -4.65 -8.78 -2.79
CA GLY A 63 -5.36 -9.65 -1.85
C GLY A 63 -4.80 -9.68 -0.44
N LEU A 64 -3.84 -8.82 -0.09
CA LEU A 64 -3.24 -8.87 1.25
C LEU A 64 -4.23 -8.30 2.28
N LEU A 65 -4.34 -9.00 3.40
CA LEU A 65 -5.00 -8.50 4.61
C LEU A 65 -3.98 -7.72 5.46
N HIS A 66 -4.48 -6.93 6.42
CA HIS A 66 -3.57 -6.30 7.36
C HIS A 66 -2.88 -7.35 8.23
N ASP A 67 -1.65 -7.05 8.65
CA ASP A 67 -0.92 -7.89 9.60
C ASP A 67 -1.73 -8.10 10.89
N GLY A 68 -1.91 -9.37 11.29
CA GLY A 68 -2.74 -9.77 12.43
C GLY A 68 -4.19 -10.11 12.08
N GLU A 69 -4.67 -9.84 10.86
CA GLU A 69 -6.06 -10.13 10.47
C GLU A 69 -6.32 -11.60 10.10
N SER A 70 -7.54 -12.06 10.42
CA SER A 70 -8.11 -13.33 9.94
C SER A 70 -8.60 -13.19 8.51
N THR A 71 -8.56 -14.28 7.77
CA THR A 71 -9.46 -14.46 6.63
C THR A 71 -10.90 -14.62 7.12
N LEU A 72 -11.87 -14.19 6.30
CA LEU A 72 -13.27 -14.53 6.52
C LEU A 72 -13.49 -16.03 6.22
N GLU A 73 -14.50 -16.66 6.81
CA GLU A 73 -14.81 -18.08 6.58
C GLU A 73 -15.12 -18.38 5.09
N GLU A 74 -15.62 -17.37 4.37
CA GLU A 74 -15.98 -17.45 2.95
C GLU A 74 -14.75 -17.47 2.00
N GLU A 75 -13.55 -17.16 2.50
CA GLU A 75 -12.30 -17.17 1.74
C GLU A 75 -11.48 -18.44 2.00
N GLN A 76 -12.11 -19.60 1.83
CA GLN A 76 -11.48 -20.90 2.06
C GLN A 76 -10.16 -21.03 1.27
N GLY A 77 -9.07 -21.22 2.00
CA GLY A 77 -7.72 -21.43 1.45
C GLY A 77 -6.84 -20.17 1.41
N HIS A 78 -7.38 -18.98 1.67
CA HIS A 78 -6.56 -17.77 1.78
C HIS A 78 -5.60 -17.87 3.00
N PRO A 79 -4.30 -17.55 2.88
CA PRO A 79 -3.34 -17.74 3.98
C PRO A 79 -3.56 -16.81 5.19
N GLY A 80 -4.10 -15.61 4.96
CA GLY A 80 -4.32 -14.59 5.97
C GLY A 80 -3.04 -14.05 6.60
N ALA A 81 -3.17 -13.35 7.73
CA ALA A 81 -2.05 -12.67 8.37
C ALA A 81 -1.99 -12.76 9.91
N LYS A 82 -2.79 -13.66 10.51
CA LYS A 82 -2.79 -13.94 11.97
C LYS A 82 -1.44 -14.28 12.58
N GLY A 83 -0.50 -14.78 11.78
CA GLY A 83 0.86 -15.12 12.24
C GLY A 83 1.73 -13.92 12.59
N VAL A 84 1.28 -12.70 12.26
CA VAL A 84 1.97 -11.46 12.58
C VAL A 84 1.30 -10.78 13.76
N ASP A 85 2.09 -10.43 14.77
CA ASP A 85 1.61 -9.57 15.86
C ASP A 85 1.31 -8.16 15.32
N PRO A 86 0.05 -7.70 15.36
CA PRO A 86 -0.36 -6.41 14.81
C PRO A 86 0.25 -5.21 15.57
N TYR A 87 0.72 -5.40 16.81
CA TYR A 87 1.26 -4.33 17.66
C TYR A 87 2.79 -4.34 17.73
N LYS A 88 3.45 -4.98 16.76
CA LYS A 88 4.91 -5.00 16.68
C LYS A 88 5.48 -3.58 16.67
N ALA A 89 6.54 -3.38 17.46
CA ALA A 89 7.24 -2.10 17.55
C ALA A 89 7.83 -1.62 16.20
N ASN A 90 8.26 -2.57 15.36
CA ASN A 90 8.68 -2.33 13.98
C ASN A 90 7.72 -3.10 13.07
N PRO A 91 6.56 -2.53 12.72
CA PRO A 91 5.55 -3.24 11.95
C PRO A 91 5.95 -3.33 10.47
N TYR A 92 5.18 -4.08 9.67
CA TYR A 92 5.43 -4.26 8.24
C TYR A 92 4.53 -3.34 7.41
N ILE A 93 4.72 -3.33 6.08
CA ILE A 93 3.95 -2.49 5.16
C ILE A 93 2.43 -2.68 5.34
N MET A 94 1.95 -3.90 5.61
CA MET A 94 0.51 -4.18 5.78
C MET A 94 0.00 -3.93 7.20
N CYS A 95 0.68 -3.11 7.99
CA CYS A 95 0.20 -2.69 9.30
C CYS A 95 -1.14 -1.94 9.18
N GLY A 96 -2.19 -2.45 9.85
CA GLY A 96 -3.53 -1.85 9.87
C GLY A 96 -3.76 -0.86 11.01
N LEU A 97 -2.72 -0.45 11.73
CA LEU A 97 -2.82 0.52 12.81
C LEU A 97 -2.83 1.95 12.26
N ARG A 98 -3.38 2.90 13.03
CA ARG A 98 -3.33 4.33 12.68
C ARG A 98 -1.90 4.87 12.60
N ASP A 99 -1.02 4.36 13.45
CA ASP A 99 0.39 4.71 13.47
C ASP A 99 1.22 3.42 13.47
N CYS A 100 1.95 3.23 12.39
CA CYS A 100 2.83 2.10 12.15
C CYS A 100 4.31 2.47 12.33
N GLY A 101 4.60 3.64 12.90
CA GLY A 101 5.96 4.14 13.10
C GLY A 101 6.70 4.45 11.80
N ALA A 102 7.98 4.81 11.90
CA ALA A 102 8.77 5.22 10.73
C ALA A 102 9.42 4.05 9.95
N GLU A 103 9.58 2.89 10.58
CA GLU A 103 10.48 1.80 10.10
C GLU A 103 9.77 0.64 9.38
N HIS A 104 8.54 0.83 8.86
CA HIS A 104 7.79 -0.23 8.17
C HIS A 104 7.94 -0.18 6.64
N ASP A 105 9.10 -0.57 6.13
CA ASP A 105 9.47 -0.49 4.70
C ASP A 105 9.48 -1.83 3.95
N ARG A 106 9.10 -2.91 4.62
CA ARG A 106 9.09 -4.27 4.05
C ARG A 106 7.80 -5.02 4.35
N PHE A 107 7.46 -5.97 3.49
CA PHE A 107 6.34 -6.90 3.71
C PHE A 107 6.69 -7.99 4.72
N SER A 108 5.67 -8.55 5.37
CA SER A 108 5.79 -9.72 6.25
C SER A 108 5.84 -11.03 5.45
N ASP A 109 6.26 -12.13 6.08
CA ASP A 109 6.21 -13.46 5.45
C ASP A 109 4.76 -13.91 5.17
N CYS A 110 3.81 -13.46 5.99
CA CYS A 110 2.38 -13.65 5.74
C CYS A 110 1.94 -12.91 4.48
N ALA A 111 2.36 -11.67 4.28
CA ALA A 111 2.11 -10.93 3.05
C ALA A 111 2.70 -11.66 1.82
N ALA A 112 3.94 -12.15 1.90
CA ALA A 112 4.55 -12.93 0.81
C ALA A 112 3.74 -14.20 0.47
N SER A 113 3.23 -14.89 1.49
CA SER A 113 2.39 -16.08 1.31
C SER A 113 1.05 -15.75 0.63
N GLN A 114 0.43 -14.62 1.00
CA GLN A 114 -0.80 -14.13 0.39
C GLN A 114 -0.59 -13.73 -1.08
N ILE A 115 0.52 -13.04 -1.42
CA ILE A 115 0.88 -12.71 -2.81
C ILE A 115 0.97 -14.00 -3.64
N LYS A 116 1.69 -15.00 -3.14
CA LYS A 116 1.85 -16.28 -3.84
C LYS A 116 0.49 -16.93 -4.12
N TRP A 117 -0.35 -17.03 -3.10
CA TRP A 117 -1.68 -17.60 -3.23
C TRP A 117 -2.56 -16.82 -4.21
N PHE A 118 -2.51 -15.48 -4.18
CA PHE A 118 -3.23 -14.62 -5.11
C PHE A 118 -2.80 -14.89 -6.55
N LEU A 119 -1.49 -14.94 -6.82
CA LEU A 119 -0.97 -15.22 -8.16
C LEU A 119 -1.38 -16.59 -8.69
N GLU A 120 -1.41 -17.61 -7.81
CA GLU A 120 -1.79 -18.99 -8.15
C GLU A 120 -3.31 -19.15 -8.38
N THR A 121 -4.15 -18.30 -7.79
CA THR A 121 -5.61 -18.48 -7.78
C THR A 121 -6.38 -17.42 -8.58
N TYR A 122 -6.00 -16.14 -8.48
CA TYR A 122 -6.78 -15.01 -9.01
C TYR A 122 -5.98 -14.11 -9.97
N GLY A 123 -4.71 -13.83 -9.66
CA GLY A 123 -3.83 -12.94 -10.41
C GLY A 123 -3.27 -13.53 -11.71
N GLY A 124 -3.35 -14.85 -11.88
CA GLY A 124 -2.88 -15.52 -13.11
C GLY A 124 -3.68 -15.18 -14.38
N HIS A 125 -4.90 -14.66 -14.24
CA HIS A 125 -5.84 -14.50 -15.36
C HIS A 125 -5.49 -13.36 -16.32
N CYS A 126 -4.92 -12.25 -15.84
CA CYS A 126 -4.52 -11.14 -16.70
C CYS A 126 -3.02 -11.06 -16.94
N GLN A 127 -2.29 -12.17 -16.68
CA GLN A 127 -0.86 -12.29 -16.93
C GLN A 127 -0.10 -11.07 -16.37
N ILE A 128 0.09 -11.03 -15.05
CA ILE A 128 1.10 -10.14 -14.42
C ILE A 128 2.49 -10.65 -14.82
N TYR A 129 2.76 -10.66 -16.13
CA TYR A 129 4.07 -10.86 -16.69
C TYR A 129 4.60 -9.48 -17.07
N THR A 130 5.92 -9.38 -17.02
CA THR A 130 6.64 -8.23 -17.52
C THR A 130 6.36 -8.10 -19.02
N GLU A 131 5.61 -7.07 -19.42
CA GLU A 131 6.04 -6.32 -20.59
C GLU A 131 7.53 -6.02 -20.37
N SER A 132 8.38 -6.24 -21.36
CA SER A 132 9.81 -5.91 -21.27
C SER A 132 9.97 -4.39 -21.19
N LEU A 133 9.58 -3.82 -20.05
CA LEU A 133 9.90 -2.45 -19.71
C LEU A 133 11.40 -2.43 -19.47
N PRO A 134 12.15 -1.52 -20.13
CA PRO A 134 13.54 -1.31 -19.75
C PRO A 134 13.58 -1.04 -18.24
N PRO A 135 14.63 -1.49 -17.52
CA PRO A 135 14.78 -1.19 -16.11
C PRO A 135 14.56 0.31 -15.91
N VAL A 136 13.78 0.67 -14.89
CA VAL A 136 13.64 2.07 -14.50
C VAL A 136 15.02 2.51 -14.00
N THR A 137 15.83 3.07 -14.91
CA THR A 137 17.18 3.57 -14.63
C THR A 137 17.16 5.00 -14.17
N THR A 138 16.06 5.48 -13.58
CA THR A 138 16.11 6.77 -12.88
C THR A 138 17.17 6.61 -11.80
N PRO A 139 18.31 7.32 -11.89
CA PRO A 139 19.24 7.35 -10.77
C PRO A 139 18.41 7.82 -9.59
N PHE A 140 18.53 7.15 -8.45
CA PHE A 140 18.10 7.75 -7.20
C PHE A 140 19.01 8.97 -7.03
N THR A 141 18.60 10.11 -7.60
CA THR A 141 19.42 11.30 -7.49
C THR A 141 19.31 11.66 -6.02
N GLU A 142 20.38 11.46 -5.26
CA GLU A 142 20.54 12.01 -3.89
C GLU A 142 20.25 13.52 -3.82
N LYS A 143 20.03 14.18 -4.97
CA LYS A 143 19.68 15.57 -5.19
C LYS A 143 18.17 15.91 -5.19
N VAL A 144 17.22 15.01 -4.91
CA VAL A 144 15.78 15.41 -4.97
C VAL A 144 15.33 16.27 -3.78
N SER A 145 16.00 16.25 -2.63
CA SER A 145 15.65 17.16 -1.53
C SER A 145 16.73 17.24 -0.46
N ARG A 146 17.20 18.44 -0.11
CA ARG A 146 17.98 18.63 1.12
C ARG A 146 17.06 18.40 2.31
N SER A 147 17.58 18.05 3.49
CA SER A 147 16.72 17.79 4.67
C SER A 147 15.79 18.96 5.04
N VAL A 148 16.17 20.20 4.68
CA VAL A 148 15.33 21.39 4.84
C VAL A 148 14.09 21.41 3.93
N ASP A 149 14.19 20.82 2.73
CA ASP A 149 13.09 20.71 1.78
C ASP A 149 12.09 19.62 2.22
N PHE A 150 12.55 18.66 3.02
CA PHE A 150 11.74 17.61 3.65
C PHE A 150 11.04 18.09 4.93
N CYS A 151 11.73 18.83 5.80
CA CYS A 151 11.17 19.25 7.09
C CYS A 151 10.13 20.37 6.97
N HIS A 152 10.29 21.31 6.04
CA HIS A 152 9.39 22.47 5.95
C HIS A 152 7.94 22.09 5.60
N PRO A 153 7.67 21.18 4.65
CA PRO A 153 6.32 20.71 4.35
C PRO A 153 5.70 19.85 5.46
N VAL A 154 6.49 19.02 6.16
CA VAL A 154 6.03 18.21 7.31
C VAL A 154 5.47 19.10 8.40
N LEU A 155 6.20 20.16 8.75
CA LEU A 155 5.77 21.12 9.77
C LEU A 155 4.51 21.89 9.37
N GLN A 156 4.31 22.16 8.08
CA GLN A 156 3.11 22.80 7.55
C GLN A 156 1.90 21.85 7.46
N ALA A 157 2.12 20.56 7.19
CA ALA A 157 1.06 19.55 7.10
C ALA A 157 0.46 19.19 8.49
N HIS A 158 1.26 19.33 9.56
CA HIS A 158 0.84 19.09 10.95
C HIS A 158 0.51 20.37 11.74
N ALA A 159 0.60 21.55 11.12
CA ALA A 159 0.12 22.77 11.75
C ALA A 159 -1.41 22.73 11.91
N PRO A 160 -1.97 23.14 13.06
CA PRO A 160 -3.41 23.33 13.18
C PRO A 160 -3.82 24.35 12.10
N ARG A 161 -4.79 23.96 11.28
CA ARG A 161 -5.44 24.88 10.34
C ARG A 161 -6.62 25.49 11.06
N ASP A 162 -6.56 26.80 11.29
CA ASP A 162 -7.63 27.64 11.85
C ASP A 162 -8.95 27.47 11.07
#